data_AF-A0A971FRB1-F1
#
_entry.id   AF-A0A971FRB1-F1
#
_cell.length_a   1.000
_cell.length_b   1.000
_cell.length_c   1.000
_cell.angle_alpha   90.00
_cell.angle_beta   90.00
_cell.angle_gamma   90.00
#
_symmetry.space_group_name_H-M   'P 1'
#
loop_
_entity.id
_entity.type
_entity.pdbx_description
1 polymer ?
#
loop_
_entity_poly.entity_id
_entity_poly.type
_entity_poly.pdbx_seq_one_letter_code
_entity_poly.pdbx_strand_id
1 'polypeptide(L)'
;MATTRLIPMHAIKGQSIDQTVHGRIRYAINPKKTNDGSLVKSFGCDPKTAVSEMLLCKRDYATFSGRSDEKKSDVVLYQIRQSFKPGEVTAEQALDIGMELARRFTKDKFQYVVATHTDHAHTHNHIIFNSTAIDGTKKFRNFYGSSQAIRKLSDLICIENSLSVITNPSDKHQDYGKWLGSKKPETYRDKLRKTINGIMTKKPTDFDQFLWK
;
A
#
# COMPACT_ATOMS: atom_id res chain seq x y z
N MET A 1 3.36 5.63 15.74
CA MET A 1 2.44 6.27 14.79
C MET A 1 2.32 5.40 13.56
N ALA A 2 1.17 4.76 13.40
CA ALA A 2 0.86 4.02 12.20
C ALA A 2 0.36 4.95 11.08
N THR A 3 0.66 4.62 9.83
CA THR A 3 0.08 5.28 8.66
C THR A 3 -0.55 4.24 7.76
N THR A 4 -1.72 4.55 7.19
CA THR A 4 -2.46 3.60 6.34
C THR A 4 -2.78 4.16 4.96
N ARG A 5 -2.72 3.29 3.95
CA ARG A 5 -3.16 3.60 2.58
C ARG A 5 -3.94 2.42 1.98
N LEU A 6 -5.18 2.68 1.57
CA LEU A 6 -5.99 1.76 0.76
C LEU A 6 -5.67 1.96 -0.73
N ILE A 7 -5.41 0.87 -1.44
CA ILE A 7 -4.95 0.87 -2.83
C ILE A 7 -5.79 -0.12 -3.62
N PRO A 8 -6.64 0.34 -4.56
CA PRO A 8 -7.27 -0.55 -5.51
C PRO A 8 -6.22 -1.10 -6.48
N MET A 9 -6.24 -2.41 -6.72
CA MET A 9 -5.36 -3.06 -7.69
C MET A 9 -6.16 -3.53 -8.89
N HIS A 10 -5.76 -3.04 -10.07
CA HIS A 10 -6.29 -3.47 -11.36
C HIS A 10 -5.39 -4.51 -12.00
N ALA A 11 -5.90 -5.20 -13.02
CA ALA A 11 -5.08 -6.05 -13.88
C ALA A 11 -3.89 -5.26 -14.43
N ILE A 12 -2.68 -5.81 -14.33
CA ILE A 12 -1.47 -5.17 -14.86
C ILE A 12 -1.56 -5.16 -16.39
N LYS A 13 -1.16 -4.03 -17.01
CA LYS A 13 -1.15 -3.91 -18.47
C LYS A 13 -0.33 -5.04 -19.10
N GLY A 14 -0.96 -5.80 -19.99
CA GLY A 14 -0.33 -6.94 -20.67
C GLY A 14 -0.36 -8.28 -19.90
N GLN A 15 -0.93 -8.32 -18.70
CA GLN A 15 -1.10 -9.56 -17.91
C GLN A 15 -2.57 -10.01 -17.87
N SER A 16 -2.78 -11.31 -17.66
CA SER A 16 -4.08 -11.83 -17.26
C SER A 16 -4.40 -11.45 -15.80
N ILE A 17 -5.66 -11.62 -15.40
CA ILE A 17 -6.08 -11.41 -14.00
C ILE A 17 -5.37 -12.41 -13.09
N ASP A 18 -5.31 -13.68 -13.48
CA ASP A 18 -4.58 -14.72 -12.77
C ASP A 18 -3.11 -14.34 -12.53
N GLN A 19 -2.40 -13.94 -13.59
CA GLN A 19 -1.00 -13.47 -13.48
C GLN A 19 -0.86 -12.27 -12.55
N THR A 20 -1.80 -11.33 -12.61
CA THR A 20 -1.80 -10.16 -11.72
C THR A 20 -2.01 -10.57 -10.27
N VAL A 21 -3.04 -11.35 -9.97
CA VAL A 21 -3.37 -11.82 -8.61
C VAL A 21 -2.20 -12.62 -8.04
N HIS A 22 -1.64 -13.54 -8.83
CA HIS A 22 -0.46 -14.32 -8.47
C HIS A 22 0.73 -13.42 -8.14
N GLY A 23 1.08 -12.48 -9.02
CA GLY A 23 2.21 -11.57 -8.82
C GLY A 23 2.07 -10.68 -7.59
N ARG A 24 0.85 -10.15 -7.33
CA ARG A 24 0.58 -9.28 -6.17
C ARG A 24 0.67 -10.04 -4.84
N ILE A 25 0.07 -11.21 -4.75
CA ILE A 25 0.09 -12.03 -3.53
C ILE A 25 1.51 -12.54 -3.26
N ARG A 26 2.18 -13.14 -4.26
CA ARG A 26 3.55 -13.65 -4.11
C ARG A 26 4.56 -12.59 -3.72
N TYR A 27 4.41 -11.36 -4.24
CA TYR A 27 5.24 -10.25 -3.82
C TYR A 27 5.06 -9.90 -2.34
N ALA A 28 3.81 -9.88 -1.85
CA ALA A 28 3.53 -9.56 -0.45
C ALA A 28 4.00 -10.65 0.51
N ILE A 29 3.84 -11.93 0.18
CA ILE A 29 4.23 -13.05 1.07
C ILE A 29 5.68 -13.51 0.90
N ASN A 30 6.53 -12.71 0.24
CA ASN A 30 7.90 -13.10 -0.07
C ASN A 30 8.68 -13.49 1.20
N PRO A 31 9.16 -14.74 1.33
CA PRO A 31 9.86 -15.23 2.52
C PRO A 31 11.05 -14.35 2.95
N LYS A 32 11.77 -13.76 1.98
CA LYS A 32 12.91 -12.87 2.24
C LYS A 32 12.52 -11.61 3.02
N LYS A 33 11.25 -11.24 3.01
CA LYS A 33 10.71 -10.04 3.68
C LYS A 33 9.90 -10.37 4.93
N THR A 34 9.48 -11.63 5.08
CA THR A 34 8.47 -12.07 6.06
C THR A 34 9.04 -13.11 7.02
N ASN A 35 10.34 -13.05 7.31
CA ASN A 35 11.04 -14.00 8.19
C ASN A 35 10.74 -15.46 7.81
N ASP A 36 11.11 -15.81 6.58
CA ASP A 36 10.89 -17.12 5.96
C ASP A 36 9.42 -17.57 5.91
N GLY A 37 8.50 -16.61 5.90
CA GLY A 37 7.05 -16.84 5.83
C GLY A 37 6.36 -16.94 7.19
N SER A 38 7.10 -16.89 8.31
CA SER A 38 6.51 -16.90 9.66
C SER A 38 5.66 -15.65 9.95
N LEU A 39 5.94 -14.53 9.26
CA LEU A 39 5.21 -13.27 9.39
C LEU A 39 4.05 -13.13 8.38
N VAL A 40 3.40 -14.25 8.04
CA VAL A 40 2.27 -14.29 7.12
C VAL A 40 1.09 -15.02 7.78
N LYS A 41 -0.07 -14.36 7.81
CA LYS A 41 -1.35 -14.95 8.23
C LYS A 41 -2.43 -14.65 7.19
N SER A 42 -3.52 -15.41 7.20
CA SER A 42 -4.63 -15.23 6.26
C SER A 42 -5.97 -15.56 6.90
N PHE A 43 -7.04 -15.21 6.18
CA PHE A 43 -8.41 -15.56 6.52
C PHE A 43 -9.19 -15.91 5.23
N GLY A 44 -10.04 -16.92 5.32
CA GLY A 44 -10.84 -17.42 4.20
C GLY A 44 -10.02 -18.03 3.06
N CYS A 45 -8.72 -18.25 3.28
CA CYS A 45 -7.79 -18.92 2.37
C CYS A 45 -6.53 -19.35 3.11
N ASP A 46 -5.76 -20.29 2.55
CA ASP A 46 -4.41 -20.61 3.01
C ASP A 46 -3.37 -19.74 2.27
N PRO A 47 -2.32 -19.20 2.92
CA PRO A 47 -1.38 -18.30 2.26
C PRO A 47 -0.69 -18.91 1.02
N LYS A 48 -0.53 -20.23 0.96
CA LYS A 48 0.09 -20.95 -0.16
C LYS A 48 -0.86 -21.11 -1.35
N THR A 49 -2.17 -21.21 -1.10
CA THR A 49 -3.22 -21.40 -2.12
C THR A 49 -4.11 -20.18 -2.33
N ALA A 50 -3.85 -19.07 -1.62
CA ALA A 50 -4.65 -17.85 -1.66
C ALA A 50 -4.92 -17.33 -3.07
N VAL A 51 -3.97 -17.49 -4.00
CA VAL A 51 -4.16 -17.13 -5.41
C VAL A 51 -5.33 -17.90 -6.03
N SER A 52 -5.29 -19.23 -5.95
CA SER A 52 -6.30 -20.11 -6.53
C SER A 52 -7.66 -19.93 -5.84
N GLU A 53 -7.67 -19.82 -4.52
CA GLU A 53 -8.90 -19.65 -3.75
C GLU A 53 -9.57 -18.28 -4.01
N MET A 54 -8.78 -17.20 -4.13
CA MET A 54 -9.31 -15.89 -4.47
C MET A 54 -9.84 -15.82 -5.90
N LEU A 55 -9.19 -16.50 -6.84
CA LEU A 55 -9.67 -16.63 -8.21
C LEU A 55 -10.94 -17.47 -8.30
N LEU A 56 -11.08 -18.51 -7.48
CA LEU A 56 -12.29 -19.32 -7.41
C LEU A 56 -13.49 -18.47 -6.96
N CYS A 57 -13.37 -17.72 -5.87
CA CYS A 57 -14.42 -16.79 -5.41
C CYS A 57 -14.86 -15.79 -6.49
N LYS A 58 -13.93 -15.34 -7.34
CA LYS A 58 -14.24 -14.44 -8.46
C LYS A 58 -15.05 -15.13 -9.55
N ARG A 59 -14.71 -16.39 -9.87
CA ARG A 59 -15.44 -17.20 -10.83
C ARG A 59 -16.85 -17.46 -10.34
N ASP A 60 -17.01 -17.81 -9.06
CA ASP A 60 -18.32 -18.04 -8.44
C ASP A 60 -19.21 -16.80 -8.52
N TYR A 61 -18.65 -15.61 -8.24
CA TYR A 61 -19.37 -14.35 -8.40
C TYR A 61 -19.75 -14.05 -9.86
N ALA A 62 -18.87 -14.33 -10.82
CA ALA A 62 -19.17 -14.15 -12.24
C ALA A 62 -20.34 -15.06 -12.68
N THR A 63 -20.33 -16.31 -12.23
CA THR A 63 -21.42 -17.26 -12.46
C THR A 63 -22.72 -16.79 -11.79
N PHE A 64 -22.68 -16.38 -10.52
CA PHE A 64 -23.86 -15.92 -9.78
C PHE A 64 -24.47 -14.65 -10.36
N SER A 65 -23.64 -13.66 -10.70
CA SER A 65 -24.11 -12.34 -11.15
C SER A 65 -24.45 -12.27 -12.65
N GLY A 66 -24.13 -13.31 -13.43
CA GLY A 66 -24.28 -13.31 -14.89
C GLY A 66 -23.39 -12.28 -15.61
N ARG A 67 -22.49 -11.60 -14.88
CA ARG A 67 -21.50 -10.70 -15.48
C ARG A 67 -20.37 -11.55 -16.05
N SER A 68 -20.36 -11.71 -17.37
CA SER A 68 -19.23 -12.28 -18.09
C SER A 68 -18.01 -11.35 -17.99
N ASP A 69 -16.89 -11.95 -17.59
CA ASP A 69 -15.52 -11.46 -17.55
C ASP A 69 -15.25 -10.14 -16.79
N GLU A 70 -14.44 -10.24 -15.74
CA GLU A 70 -13.81 -9.07 -15.12
C GLU A 70 -13.06 -8.27 -16.21
N LYS A 71 -13.52 -7.03 -16.45
CA LYS A 71 -12.84 -6.15 -17.40
C LYS A 71 -11.44 -5.86 -16.86
N LYS A 72 -10.45 -5.59 -17.73
CA LYS A 72 -9.11 -5.17 -17.28
C LYS A 72 -9.13 -3.91 -16.40
N SER A 73 -10.18 -3.09 -16.52
CA SER A 73 -10.44 -1.92 -15.67
C SER A 73 -10.97 -2.27 -14.27
N ASP A 74 -11.42 -3.49 -14.03
CA ASP A 74 -11.97 -3.88 -12.75
C ASP A 74 -10.89 -3.97 -11.68
N VAL A 75 -11.28 -3.66 -10.45
CA VAL A 75 -10.42 -3.90 -9.29
C VAL A 75 -10.44 -5.40 -8.99
N VAL A 76 -9.28 -6.04 -9.09
CA VAL A 76 -9.12 -7.48 -8.86
C VAL A 76 -8.77 -7.77 -7.40
N LEU A 77 -8.04 -6.87 -6.74
CA LEU A 77 -7.63 -6.97 -5.34
C LEU A 77 -7.62 -5.58 -4.72
N TYR A 78 -7.65 -5.53 -3.40
CA TYR A 78 -7.32 -4.32 -2.65
C TYR A 78 -6.11 -4.58 -1.77
N GLN A 79 -5.29 -3.55 -1.58
CA GLN A 79 -4.19 -3.58 -0.64
C GLN A 79 -4.34 -2.47 0.39
N ILE A 80 -4.10 -2.81 1.65
CA ILE A 80 -3.87 -1.86 2.72
C ILE A 80 -2.40 -1.96 3.07
N ARG A 81 -1.68 -0.85 2.90
CA ARG A 81 -0.34 -0.69 3.48
C ARG A 81 -0.48 -0.01 4.82
N GLN A 82 0.04 -0.62 5.88
CA GLN A 82 0.06 -0.08 7.24
C GLN A 82 1.51 -0.04 7.72
N SER A 83 2.09 1.16 7.87
CA SER A 83 3.48 1.33 8.31
C SER A 83 3.53 1.86 9.73
N PHE A 84 4.40 1.32 10.58
CA PHE A 84 4.56 1.72 11.97
C PHE A 84 5.80 2.60 12.17
N LYS A 85 5.86 3.31 13.31
CA LYS A 85 7.06 4.06 13.68
C LYS A 85 8.20 3.07 13.95
N PRO A 86 9.44 3.32 13.47
CA PRO A 86 10.59 2.47 13.79
C PRO A 86 10.73 2.24 15.31
N GLY A 87 10.92 0.99 15.71
CA GLY A 87 11.14 0.58 17.11
C GLY A 87 9.91 0.62 18.02
N GLU A 88 8.73 0.97 17.50
CA GLU A 88 7.51 1.04 18.30
C GLU A 88 6.77 -0.30 18.42
N VAL A 89 6.91 -1.17 17.41
CA VAL A 89 6.21 -2.47 17.35
C VAL A 89 7.17 -3.58 17.00
N THR A 90 6.96 -4.77 17.56
CA THR A 90 7.60 -5.99 17.05
C THR A 90 6.94 -6.44 15.75
N ALA A 91 7.59 -7.32 14.99
CA ALA A 91 7.03 -7.84 13.74
C ALA A 91 5.77 -8.68 13.99
N GLU A 92 5.75 -9.46 15.07
CA GLU A 92 4.64 -10.30 15.49
C GLU A 92 3.45 -9.44 15.93
N GLN A 93 3.70 -8.40 16.73
CA GLN A 93 2.67 -7.47 17.15
C GLN A 93 2.09 -6.70 15.95
N ALA A 94 2.95 -6.28 15.01
CA ALA A 94 2.49 -5.68 13.76
C ALA A 94 1.59 -6.62 12.97
N LEU A 95 1.96 -7.91 12.87
CA LEU A 95 1.15 -8.92 12.19
C LEU A 95 -0.23 -9.09 12.84
N ASP A 96 -0.30 -9.15 14.17
CA ASP A 96 -1.56 -9.29 14.90
C ASP A 96 -2.45 -8.04 14.77
N ILE A 97 -1.87 -6.85 14.84
CA ILE A 97 -2.57 -5.59 14.55
C ILE A 97 -3.09 -5.57 13.10
N GLY A 98 -2.30 -6.05 12.15
CA GLY A 98 -2.67 -6.15 10.74
C GLY A 98 -3.83 -7.11 10.52
N MET A 99 -3.83 -8.25 11.21
CA MET A 99 -4.94 -9.21 11.19
C MET A 99 -6.22 -8.60 11.76
N GLU A 100 -6.15 -7.90 12.89
CA GLU A 100 -7.31 -7.24 13.48
C GLU A 100 -7.87 -6.12 12.60
N LEU A 101 -6.98 -5.33 11.98
CA LEU A 101 -7.38 -4.31 11.01
C LEU A 101 -8.10 -4.93 9.82
N ALA A 102 -7.56 -6.02 9.26
CA ALA A 102 -8.17 -6.74 8.15
C ALA A 102 -9.55 -7.31 8.52
N ARG A 103 -9.65 -7.96 9.68
CA ARG A 103 -10.88 -8.53 10.24
C ARG A 103 -11.97 -7.47 10.39
N ARG A 104 -11.69 -6.38 11.11
CA ARG A 104 -12.66 -5.30 11.37
C ARG A 104 -13.05 -4.55 10.09
N PHE A 105 -12.11 -4.32 9.17
CA PHE A 105 -12.38 -3.57 7.94
C PHE A 105 -13.18 -4.38 6.91
N THR A 106 -12.82 -5.64 6.72
CA THR A 106 -13.49 -6.53 5.76
C THR A 106 -14.74 -7.21 6.35
N LYS A 107 -14.89 -7.17 7.68
CA LYS A 107 -15.95 -7.83 8.45
C LYS A 107 -16.01 -9.34 8.20
N ASP A 108 -14.86 -9.94 7.91
CA ASP A 108 -14.73 -11.37 7.58
C ASP A 108 -15.58 -11.82 6.39
N LYS A 109 -15.93 -10.88 5.51
CA LYS A 109 -16.69 -11.17 4.28
C LYS A 109 -15.81 -11.38 3.06
N PHE A 110 -14.52 -11.09 3.17
CA PHE A 110 -13.56 -11.14 2.07
C PHE A 110 -12.35 -11.95 2.50
N GLN A 111 -11.81 -12.76 1.60
CA GLN A 111 -10.55 -13.47 1.85
C GLN A 111 -9.42 -12.45 1.91
N TYR A 112 -8.47 -12.64 2.81
CA TYR A 112 -7.31 -11.76 2.90
C TYR A 112 -6.05 -12.48 3.37
N VAL A 113 -4.91 -11.90 3.01
CA VAL A 113 -3.58 -12.29 3.45
C VAL A 113 -2.91 -11.06 4.05
N VAL A 114 -2.35 -11.21 5.24
CA VAL A 114 -1.55 -10.20 5.94
C VAL A 114 -0.11 -10.69 5.97
N ALA A 115 0.79 -9.88 5.44
CA ALA A 115 2.23 -10.13 5.47
C ALA A 115 2.95 -8.93 6.10
N THR A 116 3.74 -9.18 7.13
CA THR A 116 4.56 -8.14 7.78
C THR A 116 5.96 -8.16 7.20
N HIS A 117 6.38 -7.02 6.66
CA HIS A 117 7.70 -6.81 6.05
C HIS A 117 8.67 -6.20 7.05
N THR A 118 9.86 -6.79 7.15
CA THR A 118 10.95 -6.38 8.03
C THR A 118 12.23 -6.02 7.26
N ASP A 119 12.17 -5.96 5.92
CA ASP A 119 13.30 -5.69 5.02
C ASP A 119 13.65 -4.20 4.88
N HIS A 120 12.95 -3.34 5.62
CA HIS A 120 13.13 -1.89 5.65
C HIS A 120 13.34 -1.38 7.08
N ALA A 121 13.80 -0.15 7.23
CA ALA A 121 14.04 0.49 8.53
C ALA A 121 12.79 0.61 9.44
N HIS A 122 11.60 0.36 8.89
CA HIS A 122 10.35 0.33 9.64
C HIS A 122 9.54 -0.91 9.29
N THR A 123 8.94 -1.51 10.32
CA THR A 123 7.97 -2.59 10.18
C THR A 123 6.71 -2.06 9.48
N HIS A 124 6.21 -2.81 8.51
CA HIS A 124 4.96 -2.47 7.83
C HIS A 124 4.22 -3.71 7.35
N ASN A 125 2.89 -3.64 7.34
CA ASN A 125 2.02 -4.69 6.87
C ASN A 125 1.57 -4.43 5.43
N HIS A 126 1.55 -5.51 4.67
CA HIS A 126 0.85 -5.66 3.41
C HIS A 126 -0.39 -6.54 3.67
N ILE A 127 -1.57 -5.92 3.72
CA ILE A 127 -2.84 -6.63 3.81
C ILE A 127 -3.44 -6.64 2.40
N ILE A 128 -3.52 -7.80 1.77
CA ILE A 128 -4.15 -7.97 0.46
C ILE A 128 -5.46 -8.70 0.66
N PHE A 129 -6.57 -8.14 0.18
CA PHE A 129 -7.88 -8.78 0.26
C PHE A 129 -8.58 -8.87 -1.10
N ASN A 130 -9.39 -9.91 -1.26
CA ASN A 130 -10.12 -10.16 -2.48
C ASN A 130 -11.12 -9.03 -2.74
N SER A 131 -11.29 -8.61 -3.99
CA SER A 131 -12.32 -7.63 -4.34
C SER A 131 -13.74 -8.22 -4.34
N THR A 132 -13.87 -9.54 -4.18
CA THR A 132 -15.13 -10.30 -4.18
C THR A 132 -15.34 -10.99 -2.84
N ALA A 133 -16.58 -10.98 -2.36
CA ALA A 133 -16.94 -11.60 -1.09
C ALA A 133 -16.83 -13.13 -1.15
N ILE A 134 -16.54 -13.76 -0.01
CA ILE A 134 -16.40 -15.23 0.13
C ILE A 134 -17.68 -15.95 -0.30
N ASP A 135 -18.84 -15.35 -0.03
CA ASP A 135 -20.15 -15.89 -0.42
C ASP A 135 -20.46 -15.76 -1.92
N GLY A 136 -19.57 -15.15 -2.71
CA GLY A 136 -19.75 -14.95 -4.15
C GLY A 136 -20.89 -13.99 -4.52
N THR A 137 -21.48 -13.27 -3.56
CA THR A 137 -22.70 -12.47 -3.83
C THR A 137 -22.41 -11.04 -4.30
N LYS A 138 -21.22 -10.51 -3.98
CA LYS A 138 -20.90 -9.08 -4.20
C LYS A 138 -19.41 -8.77 -4.29
N LYS A 139 -19.11 -7.60 -4.85
CA LYS A 139 -17.77 -6.97 -4.78
C LYS A 139 -17.65 -6.00 -3.60
N PHE A 140 -16.43 -5.77 -3.14
CA PHE A 140 -16.11 -4.74 -2.15
C PHE A 140 -16.43 -3.35 -2.72
N ARG A 141 -17.14 -2.54 -1.93
CA ARG A 141 -17.51 -1.18 -2.32
C ARG A 141 -16.51 -0.19 -1.72
N ASN A 142 -15.55 0.25 -2.52
CA ASN A 142 -14.71 1.40 -2.17
C ASN A 142 -15.53 2.69 -2.34
N PHE A 143 -15.72 3.46 -1.27
CA PHE A 143 -16.59 4.64 -1.23
C PHE A 143 -15.82 5.89 -0.83
N TYR A 144 -16.42 7.07 -1.07
CA TYR A 144 -15.84 8.33 -0.62
C TYR A 144 -15.68 8.32 0.92
N GLY A 145 -14.44 8.31 1.39
CA GLY A 145 -14.12 8.19 2.81
C GLY A 145 -13.56 6.84 3.25
N SER A 146 -13.47 5.80 2.39
CA SER A 146 -12.87 4.51 2.78
C SER A 146 -11.44 4.65 3.31
N SER A 147 -10.62 5.54 2.72
CA SER A 147 -9.27 5.84 3.20
C SER A 147 -9.25 6.54 4.57
N GLN A 148 -10.28 7.32 4.90
CA GLN A 148 -10.40 7.95 6.22
C GLN A 148 -10.91 6.95 7.25
N ALA A 149 -11.89 6.12 6.87
CA ALA A 149 -12.43 5.05 7.70
C ALA A 149 -11.34 4.06 8.11
N ILE A 150 -10.48 3.65 7.17
CA ILE A 150 -9.39 2.71 7.48
C ILE A 150 -8.31 3.34 8.37
N ARG A 151 -8.03 4.64 8.20
CA ARG A 151 -7.12 5.38 9.07
C ARG A 151 -7.64 5.43 10.49
N LYS A 152 -8.89 5.88 10.67
CA LYS A 152 -9.54 5.95 11.99
C LYS A 152 -9.58 4.58 12.67
N LEU A 153 -9.85 3.52 11.90
CA LEU A 153 -9.84 2.16 12.43
C LEU A 153 -8.43 1.70 12.84
N SER A 154 -7.40 2.00 12.03
CA SER A 154 -6.01 1.70 12.39
C SER A 154 -5.56 2.49 13.63
N ASP A 155 -5.95 3.76 13.74
CA ASP A 155 -5.62 4.60 14.90
C ASP A 155 -6.30 4.04 16.17
N LEU A 156 -7.57 3.63 16.08
CA LEU A 156 -8.27 2.98 17.19
C LEU A 156 -7.54 1.71 17.65
N ILE A 157 -7.16 0.82 16.73
CA ILE A 157 -6.44 -0.42 17.06
C ILE A 157 -5.05 -0.10 17.65
N CYS A 158 -4.38 0.94 17.14
CA CYS A 158 -3.10 1.40 17.70
C CYS A 158 -3.26 1.87 19.15
N ILE A 159 -4.32 2.65 19.46
CA ILE A 159 -4.63 3.09 20.83
C ILE A 159 -4.90 1.89 21.73
N GLU A 160 -5.71 0.92 21.29
CA GLU A 160 -6.01 -0.32 22.02
C GLU A 160 -4.72 -1.10 22.35
N ASN A 161 -3.67 -0.97 21.52
CA ASN A 161 -2.36 -1.60 21.69
C ASN A 161 -1.31 -0.68 22.33
N SER A 162 -1.72 0.44 22.93
CA SER A 162 -0.82 1.44 23.56
C SER A 162 0.24 2.02 22.61
N LEU A 163 -0.04 2.08 21.31
CA LEU A 163 0.84 2.67 20.30
C LEU A 163 0.49 4.14 20.07
N SER A 164 1.47 4.93 19.63
CA SER A 164 1.24 6.34 19.32
C SER A 164 0.43 6.51 18.04
N VAL A 165 -0.44 7.52 18.02
CA VAL A 165 -1.32 7.87 16.89
C VAL A 165 -1.19 9.34 16.50
N ILE A 166 -1.67 9.69 15.30
CA ILE A 166 -1.79 11.09 14.88
C ILE A 166 -3.01 11.70 15.57
N THR A 167 -2.81 12.57 16.56
CA THR A 167 -3.90 13.23 17.27
C THR A 167 -4.58 14.33 16.45
N ASN A 168 -3.81 15.08 15.65
CA ASN A 168 -4.31 16.13 14.75
C ASN A 168 -3.85 15.86 13.31
N PRO A 169 -4.53 14.97 12.57
CA PRO A 169 -4.20 14.72 11.17
C PRO A 169 -4.54 15.96 10.34
N SER A 170 -3.54 16.53 9.66
CA SER A 170 -3.78 17.59 8.68
C SER A 170 -4.48 16.99 7.45
N ASP A 171 -5.62 17.56 7.07
CA ASP A 171 -6.33 17.20 5.83
C ASP A 171 -5.57 17.57 4.55
N LYS A 172 -4.47 18.32 4.68
CA LYS A 172 -3.64 18.71 3.53
C LYS A 172 -2.66 17.60 3.23
N HIS A 173 -2.85 16.95 2.08
CA HIS A 173 -1.81 16.14 1.47
C HIS A 173 -0.63 17.07 1.12
N GLN A 174 0.40 17.10 1.99
CA GLN A 174 1.65 17.77 1.65
C GLN A 174 2.42 16.87 0.69
N ASP A 175 2.64 17.38 -0.53
CA ASP A 175 3.66 16.83 -1.42
C ASP A 175 4.99 16.68 -0.63
N TYR A 176 5.70 15.58 -0.84
CA TYR A 176 6.97 15.30 -0.16
C TYR A 176 7.95 16.49 -0.25
N GLY A 177 7.97 17.19 -1.38
CA GLY A 177 8.77 18.40 -1.57
C GLY A 177 8.31 19.59 -0.72
N LYS A 178 7.02 19.71 -0.41
CA LYS A 178 6.49 20.71 0.52
C LYS A 178 6.72 20.33 1.98
N TRP A 179 6.67 19.04 2.31
CA TRP A 179 6.95 18.53 3.65
C TRP A 179 8.41 18.71 4.07
N LEU A 180 9.36 18.47 3.14
CA LEU A 180 10.78 18.74 3.42
C LEU A 180 11.05 20.24 3.62
N GLY A 181 10.23 21.13 3.06
CA GLY A 181 10.39 22.58 3.21
C GLY A 181 11.83 23.03 2.92
N SER A 182 12.43 23.77 3.85
CA SER A 182 13.82 24.23 3.81
C SER A 182 14.87 23.17 4.18
N LYS A 183 14.46 21.99 4.67
CA LYS A 183 15.35 20.85 4.98
C LYS A 183 15.65 19.98 3.77
N LYS A 184 15.16 20.33 2.58
CA LYS A 184 15.43 19.59 1.35
C LYS A 184 16.94 19.60 1.06
N PRO A 185 17.62 18.44 1.00
CA PRO A 185 18.99 18.37 0.55
C PRO A 185 19.06 18.99 -0.85
N GLU A 186 20.03 19.86 -1.06
CA GLU A 186 20.18 20.54 -2.34
C GLU A 186 20.48 19.51 -3.43
N THR A 187 19.54 19.33 -4.37
CA THR A 187 19.73 18.36 -5.45
C THR A 187 20.81 18.86 -6.41
N TYR A 188 21.45 17.95 -7.14
CA TYR A 188 22.41 18.33 -8.18
C TYR A 188 21.78 19.28 -9.23
N ARG A 189 20.49 19.08 -9.54
CA ARG A 189 19.72 19.98 -10.41
C ARG A 189 19.55 21.37 -9.81
N ASP A 190 19.32 21.48 -8.50
CA ASP A 190 19.19 22.77 -7.82
C ASP A 190 20.54 23.52 -7.77
N LYS A 191 21.65 22.80 -7.57
CA LYS A 191 23.02 23.33 -7.68
C LYS A 191 23.29 23.87 -9.09
N LEU A 192 23.06 23.06 -10.12
CA LEU A 192 23.21 23.47 -11.51
C LEU A 192 22.37 24.71 -11.83
N ARG A 193 21.11 24.75 -11.38
CA ARG A 193 20.24 25.91 -11.59
C ARG A 193 20.81 27.17 -10.94
N LYS A 194 21.31 27.08 -9.70
CA LYS A 194 21.95 28.22 -9.02
C LYS A 194 23.21 28.69 -9.75
N THR A 195 24.06 27.75 -10.20
CA THR A 195 25.25 28.06 -10.99
C THR A 195 24.87 28.78 -12.28
N ILE A 196 23.92 28.24 -13.05
CA ILE A 196 23.43 28.85 -14.29
C ILE A 196 22.86 30.24 -14.02
N ASN A 197 21.98 30.40 -13.02
CA ASN A 197 21.41 31.70 -12.69
C ASN A 197 22.47 32.73 -12.27
N GLY A 198 23.49 32.29 -11.54
CA GLY A 198 24.63 33.14 -11.15
C GLY A 198 25.43 33.61 -12.36
N ILE A 199 25.67 32.73 -13.33
CA ILE A 199 26.34 33.07 -14.60
C ILE A 199 25.47 34.01 -15.42
N MET A 200 24.18 33.71 -15.56
CA MET A 200 23.22 34.55 -16.31
C MET A 200 23.10 35.97 -15.73
N THR A 201 23.30 36.15 -14.43
CA THR A 201 23.33 37.48 -13.79
C THR A 201 24.50 38.33 -14.31
N LYS A 202 25.60 37.71 -14.72
CA LYS A 202 26.77 38.37 -15.33
C LYS A 202 26.61 38.65 -16.83
N LYS A 203 25.49 38.26 -17.43
CA LYS A 203 25.17 38.46 -18.87
C LYS A 203 26.31 38.00 -19.80
N PRO A 204 26.66 36.71 -19.81
CA PRO A 204 27.71 36.19 -20.68
C PRO A 204 27.35 36.47 -22.15
N THR A 205 28.33 36.92 -22.92
CA THR A 205 28.14 37.30 -24.34
C THR A 205 28.41 36.16 -25.31
N ASP A 206 29.04 35.09 -24.84
CA ASP A 206 29.41 33.91 -25.64
C ASP A 206 29.32 32.63 -24.79
N PHE A 207 29.47 31.49 -25.46
CA PHE A 207 29.36 30.18 -24.81
C PHE A 207 30.52 29.90 -23.84
N ASP A 208 31.72 30.42 -24.12
CA ASP A 208 32.88 30.22 -23.26
C ASP A 208 32.72 30.95 -21.92
N GLN A 209 32.10 32.13 -21.92
CA GLN A 209 31.73 32.87 -20.71
C GLN A 209 30.55 32.23 -19.95
N PHE A 210 29.74 31.41 -20.64
CA PHE A 210 28.67 30.64 -20.02
C PHE A 210 29.18 29.37 -19.32
N LEU A 211 30.30 28.80 -19.77
CA LEU A 211 30.89 27.61 -19.18
C LEU A 211 31.53 27.92 -17.82
N TRP A 212 31.06 27.25 -16.78
CA TRP A 212 31.66 27.30 -15.44
C TRP A 212 32.94 26.45 -15.43
N LYS A 213 34.10 27.07 -15.20
CA LYS A 213 35.36 26.37 -14.93
C LYS A 213 35.53 26.12 -13.43
#